data_AF-A0A2P8QHF4-F1
#
_entry.id   AF-A0A2P8QHF4-F1
#
_cell.length_a   1.000
_cell.length_b   1.000
_cell.length_c   1.000
_cell.angle_alpha   90.00
_cell.angle_beta   90.00
_cell.angle_gamma   90.00
#
_symmetry.space_group_name_H-M   'P 1'
#
loop_
_entity.id
_entity.type
_entity.pdbx_description
1 polymer ?
#
loop_
_entity_poly.entity_id
_entity_poly.type
_entity_poly.pdbx_seq_one_letter_code
_entity_poly.pdbx_strand_id
1 'polypeptide(L)'
;MDITESVEELKTLLAAQKTAFGKERVQALYLLKTKQVETVQHLAIILGRNRVTVQRWLRSYRNGGLSQLLSQYKSQGRPMLISRLCNSIVKRRIERPRRISWL
;
A
#
# COMPACT_ATOMS: atom_id res chain seq x y z
N MET A 1 -13.05 13.79 -11.87
CA MET A 1 -12.79 12.40 -11.46
C MET A 1 -13.93 12.00 -10.56
N ASP A 2 -14.56 10.87 -10.82
CA ASP A 2 -15.66 10.41 -9.98
C ASP A 2 -15.11 9.69 -8.75
N ILE A 3 -15.63 10.05 -7.57
CA ILE A 3 -15.26 9.49 -6.28
C ILE A 3 -16.53 8.84 -5.76
N THR A 4 -16.51 7.52 -5.62
CA THR A 4 -17.71 6.73 -5.31
C THR A 4 -18.20 6.96 -3.89
N GLU A 5 -17.30 7.27 -2.97
CA GLU A 5 -17.65 7.50 -1.56
C GLU A 5 -18.36 8.85 -1.36
N SER A 6 -19.27 8.86 -0.39
CA SER A 6 -19.93 10.07 0.09
C SER A 6 -18.99 10.94 0.92
N VAL A 7 -19.40 12.18 1.16
CA VAL A 7 -18.63 13.12 1.99
C VAL A 7 -18.58 12.61 3.44
N GLU A 8 -19.66 12.02 3.92
CA GLU A 8 -19.82 11.47 5.27
C GLU A 8 -18.94 10.21 5.48
N GLU A 9 -18.87 9.34 4.49
CA GLU A 9 -17.97 8.17 4.50
C GLU A 9 -16.51 8.61 4.57
N LEU A 10 -16.11 9.59 3.77
CA LEU A 10 -14.76 10.13 3.79
C LEU A 10 -14.42 10.81 5.13
N LYS A 11 -15.36 11.50 5.77
CA LYS A 11 -15.19 12.05 7.13
C LYS A 11 -14.98 10.96 8.17
N THR A 12 -15.80 9.92 8.11
CA THR A 12 -15.68 8.76 9.01
C THR A 12 -14.33 8.06 8.82
N LEU A 13 -13.90 7.88 7.57
CA LEU A 13 -12.58 7.32 7.25
C LEU A 13 -11.45 8.21 7.76
N LEU A 14 -11.53 9.54 7.59
CA LEU A 14 -10.52 10.47 8.11
C LEU A 14 -10.34 10.32 9.63
N ALA A 15 -11.43 10.19 10.37
CA ALA A 15 -11.39 9.98 11.82
C ALA A 15 -10.79 8.61 12.19
N ALA A 16 -11.09 7.56 11.41
CA ALA A 16 -10.62 6.20 11.67
C ALA A 16 -9.12 5.98 11.35
N GLN A 17 -8.53 6.80 10.47
CA GLN A 17 -7.16 6.61 10.02
C GLN A 17 -6.13 6.88 11.14
N LYS A 18 -5.24 5.90 11.37
CA LYS A 18 -4.20 5.99 12.41
C LYS A 18 -2.86 6.50 11.90
N THR A 19 -2.64 6.45 10.57
CA THR A 19 -1.36 6.83 9.96
C THR A 19 -1.49 8.18 9.25
N ALA A 20 -0.41 8.99 9.29
CA ALA A 20 -0.36 10.26 8.56
C ALA A 20 -0.61 10.06 7.06
N PHE A 21 0.03 9.05 6.46
CA PHE A 21 -0.16 8.71 5.05
C PHE A 21 -1.61 8.31 4.72
N GLY A 22 -2.26 7.51 5.58
CA GLY A 22 -3.66 7.15 5.41
C GLY A 22 -4.57 8.37 5.47
N LYS A 23 -4.35 9.26 6.45
CA LYS A 23 -5.11 10.51 6.59
C LYS A 23 -4.99 11.40 5.36
N GLU A 24 -3.76 11.65 4.88
CA GLU A 24 -3.53 12.50 3.70
C GLU A 24 -4.19 11.95 2.44
N ARG A 25 -4.16 10.63 2.22
CA ARG A 25 -4.81 10.00 1.06
C ARG A 25 -6.32 10.12 1.09
N VAL A 26 -6.95 9.92 2.26
CA VAL A 26 -8.41 10.13 2.40
C VAL A 26 -8.75 11.61 2.29
N GLN A 27 -7.92 12.50 2.86
CA GLN A 27 -8.09 13.95 2.75
C GLN A 27 -8.03 14.42 1.29
N ALA A 28 -7.16 13.82 0.49
CA ALA A 28 -7.09 14.10 -0.95
C ALA A 28 -8.42 13.83 -1.66
N LEU A 29 -9.07 12.69 -1.35
CA LEU A 29 -10.38 12.35 -1.90
C LEU A 29 -11.47 13.30 -1.39
N TYR A 30 -11.45 13.63 -0.09
CA TYR A 30 -12.41 14.55 0.51
C TYR A 30 -12.39 15.93 -0.16
N LEU A 31 -11.21 16.51 -0.36
CA LEU A 31 -11.04 17.83 -0.99
C LEU A 31 -11.52 17.84 -2.44
N LEU A 32 -11.28 16.75 -3.19
CA LEU A 32 -11.77 16.59 -4.55
C LEU A 32 -13.29 16.39 -4.60
N LYS A 33 -13.86 15.55 -3.71
CA LYS A 33 -15.30 15.27 -3.64
C LYS A 33 -16.11 16.52 -3.30
N THR A 34 -15.58 17.34 -2.38
CA THR A 34 -16.18 18.61 -1.95
C THR A 34 -15.86 19.78 -2.89
N LYS A 35 -15.12 19.54 -3.99
CA LYS A 35 -14.69 20.55 -4.97
C LYS A 35 -13.92 21.74 -4.36
N GLN A 36 -13.33 21.58 -3.18
CA GLN A 36 -12.44 22.59 -2.61
C GLN A 36 -11.15 22.74 -3.43
N VAL A 37 -10.82 21.69 -4.18
CA VAL A 37 -9.68 21.65 -5.07
C VAL A 37 -10.08 20.99 -6.39
N GLU A 38 -9.69 21.59 -7.50
CA GLU A 38 -9.99 21.06 -8.85
C GLU A 38 -8.76 20.51 -9.57
N THR A 39 -7.56 20.95 -9.19
CA THR A 39 -6.31 20.57 -9.86
C THR A 39 -5.40 19.74 -8.96
N VAL A 40 -4.68 18.81 -9.59
CA VAL A 40 -3.70 17.97 -8.87
C VAL A 40 -2.56 18.80 -8.28
N GLN A 41 -2.21 19.92 -8.91
CA GLN A 41 -1.15 20.81 -8.43
C GLN A 41 -1.59 21.54 -7.16
N HIS A 42 -2.80 22.11 -7.15
CA HIS A 42 -3.34 22.76 -5.94
C HIS A 42 -3.51 21.75 -4.80
N LEU A 43 -3.93 20.53 -5.11
CA LEU A 43 -4.06 19.45 -4.13
C LEU A 43 -2.71 19.08 -3.50
N ALA A 44 -1.66 19.02 -4.31
CA ALA A 44 -0.31 18.73 -3.85
C ALA A 44 0.24 19.82 -2.91
N ILE A 45 -0.04 21.09 -3.21
CA ILE A 45 0.33 22.24 -2.36
C ILE A 45 -0.36 22.13 -1.00
N ILE A 46 -1.69 21.94 -0.96
CA ILE A 46 -2.46 21.82 0.29
C ILE A 46 -1.97 20.66 1.15
N LEU A 47 -1.65 19.52 0.53
CA LEU A 47 -1.18 18.33 1.24
C LEU A 47 0.32 18.38 1.60
N GLY A 48 1.07 19.40 1.15
CA GLY A 48 2.52 19.47 1.34
C GLY A 48 3.27 18.30 0.68
N ARG A 49 2.75 17.76 -0.43
CA ARG A 49 3.32 16.60 -1.13
C ARG A 49 3.78 16.97 -2.54
N ASN A 50 4.69 16.16 -3.09
CA ASN A 50 5.07 16.28 -4.50
C ASN A 50 3.88 15.91 -5.40
N ARG A 51 3.65 16.68 -6.47
CA ARG A 51 2.59 16.45 -7.48
C ARG A 51 2.58 15.02 -8.02
N VAL A 52 3.75 14.41 -8.28
CA VAL A 52 3.87 13.05 -8.81
C VAL A 52 3.33 12.02 -7.82
N THR A 53 3.54 12.23 -6.51
CA THR A 53 3.00 11.38 -5.46
C THR A 53 1.48 11.42 -5.45
N VAL A 54 0.89 12.62 -5.52
CA VAL A 54 -0.58 12.79 -5.59
C VAL A 54 -1.15 12.17 -6.86
N GLN A 55 -0.50 12.37 -8.02
CA GLN A 55 -0.90 11.69 -9.25
C GLN A 55 -0.89 10.16 -9.12
N ARG A 56 0.15 9.60 -8.48
CA ARG A 56 0.24 8.15 -8.23
C ARG A 56 -0.90 7.67 -7.32
N TRP A 57 -1.26 8.42 -6.29
CA TRP A 57 -2.39 8.11 -5.42
C TRP A 57 -3.71 8.11 -6.19
N LEU A 58 -3.98 9.16 -6.97
CA LEU A 58 -5.22 9.24 -7.77
C LEU A 58 -5.30 8.13 -8.80
N ARG A 59 -4.18 7.73 -9.43
CA ARG A 59 -4.13 6.57 -10.31
C ARG A 59 -4.42 5.27 -9.54
N SER A 60 -3.83 5.10 -8.35
CA SER A 60 -4.05 3.93 -7.49
C SER A 60 -5.53 3.79 -7.12
N TYR A 61 -6.18 4.89 -6.77
CA TYR A 61 -7.61 4.89 -6.47
C TYR A 61 -8.45 4.57 -7.71
N ARG A 62 -8.14 5.14 -8.88
CA ARG A 62 -8.90 4.82 -10.12
C ARG A 62 -8.84 3.34 -10.48
N ASN A 63 -7.75 2.67 -10.14
CA ASN A 63 -7.53 1.27 -10.51
C ASN A 63 -8.19 0.28 -9.53
N GLY A 64 -8.38 0.64 -8.26
CA GLY A 64 -8.85 -0.30 -7.23
C GLY A 64 -9.49 0.34 -6.00
N GLY A 65 -9.96 1.58 -6.13
CA GLY A 65 -10.67 2.34 -5.11
C GLY A 65 -9.86 2.57 -3.83
N LEU A 66 -10.57 2.70 -2.72
CA LEU A 66 -9.98 2.85 -1.38
C LEU A 66 -9.07 1.69 -0.99
N SER A 67 -9.40 0.45 -1.37
CA SER A 67 -8.61 -0.73 -1.01
C SER A 67 -7.18 -0.62 -1.53
N GLN A 68 -7.02 -0.22 -2.79
CA GLN A 68 -5.71 -0.05 -3.41
C GLN A 68 -5.04 1.24 -2.95
N LEU A 69 -5.80 2.35 -2.82
CA LEU A 69 -5.28 3.62 -2.33
C LEU A 69 -4.70 3.50 -0.91
N LEU A 70 -5.35 2.76 -0.01
CA LEU A 70 -4.96 2.65 1.39
C LEU A 70 -4.05 1.44 1.65
N SER A 71 -3.82 0.59 0.65
CA SER A 71 -2.82 -0.46 0.75
C SER A 71 -1.45 0.14 1.08
N GLN A 72 -0.82 -0.40 2.12
CA GLN A 72 0.57 -0.11 2.39
C GLN A 72 1.39 -0.84 1.33
N TYR A 73 2.02 -0.10 0.44
CA TYR A 73 2.99 -0.66 -0.49
C TYR A 73 4.11 -1.30 0.32
N LYS A 74 4.07 -2.63 0.47
CA LYS A 74 5.21 -3.40 0.93
C LYS A 74 6.17 -3.45 -0.26
N SER A 75 7.24 -2.65 -0.24
CA SER A 75 8.29 -2.83 -1.22
C SER A 75 8.76 -4.27 -1.08
N GLN A 76 8.69 -5.07 -2.15
CA GLN A 76 9.24 -6.43 -2.15
C GLN A 76 10.78 -6.45 -2.18
N GLY A 77 11.42 -5.35 -1.73
CA GLY A 77 12.85 -5.11 -1.88
C GLY A 77 13.33 -5.33 -3.32
N ARG A 78 14.64 -5.43 -3.49
CA ARG A 78 15.21 -6.20 -4.59
C ARG A 78 14.90 -7.67 -4.27
N PRO A 79 14.24 -8.45 -5.12
CA PRO A 79 14.10 -9.88 -4.86
C PRO A 79 15.50 -10.46 -4.60
N MET A 80 15.71 -11.04 -3.43
CA MET A 80 16.97 -11.71 -3.10
C MET A 80 17.23 -12.76 -4.19
N LEU A 81 18.34 -12.60 -4.92
CA LEU A 81 18.74 -13.52 -6.01
C LEU A 81 18.84 -14.98 -5.53
N ILE A 82 19.01 -15.18 -4.22
CA ILE A 82 19.15 -16.47 -3.53
C ILE A 82 17.80 -17.22 -3.40
N SER A 83 16.65 -16.63 -3.74
CA SER A 83 15.35 -17.29 -3.56
C SER A 83 15.09 -18.49 -4.49
N ARG A 84 15.89 -18.71 -5.54
CA ARG A 84 15.67 -19.82 -6.49
C ARG A 84 16.60 -21.03 -6.33
N LEU A 85 17.73 -20.90 -5.62
CA LEU A 85 18.75 -21.96 -5.55
C LEU A 85 18.74 -22.77 -4.23
N CYS A 86 18.08 -22.30 -3.16
CA CYS A 86 18.31 -22.86 -1.82
C CYS A 86 17.22 -23.80 -1.27
N ASN A 87 16.29 -24.32 -2.09
CA ASN A 87 15.32 -25.33 -1.63
C ASN A 87 15.70 -26.77 -1.97
N SER A 88 16.71 -27.01 -2.82
CA SER A 88 17.12 -28.36 -3.22
C SER A 88 18.17 -28.99 -2.29
N ILE A 89 18.96 -28.19 -1.57
CA ILE A 89 20.06 -28.71 -0.72
C ILE A 89 19.52 -29.21 0.63
N VAL A 90 18.52 -28.53 1.21
CA VAL A 90 18.02 -28.85 2.57
C VAL A 90 17.22 -30.16 2.61
N LYS A 91 16.53 -30.53 1.52
CA LYS A 91 15.70 -31.75 1.49
C LYS A 91 16.51 -33.05 1.55
N ARG A 92 17.79 -33.02 1.16
CA ARG A 92 18.63 -34.23 1.04
C ARG A 92 19.30 -34.66 2.36
N ARG A 93 19.18 -33.88 3.45
CA ARG A 93 19.83 -34.21 4.74
C ARG A 93 18.91 -34.88 5.78
N ILE A 94 17.60 -34.90 5.55
CA ILE A 94 16.63 -35.44 6.52
C ILE A 94 16.43 -36.97 6.35
N GLU A 95 16.92 -37.59 5.27
CA GLU A 95 16.79 -39.03 5.00
C GLU A 95 17.95 -39.90 5.54
N ARG A 96 18.50 -39.59 6.72
CA ARG A 96 19.29 -40.57 7.46
C ARG A 96 18.67 -40.79 8.84
N PRO A 97 17.89 -41.86 9.05
CA PRO A 97 17.57 -42.28 10.39
C PRO A 97 18.89 -42.61 11.09
N ARG A 98 19.23 -41.84 12.13
CA ARG A 98 20.34 -42.16 13.02
C ARG A 98 20.02 -43.50 13.68
N ARG A 99 20.61 -44.57 13.15
CA ARG A 99 20.65 -45.88 13.80
C ARG A 99 21.61 -45.76 14.98
N ILE A 100 21.09 -45.37 16.14
CA ILE A 100 21.87 -45.40 17.39
C ILE A 100 21.92 -46.87 17.81
N SER A 101 23.07 -47.49 17.56
CA SER A 101 23.43 -48.81 18.10
C SER A 101 23.98 -48.57 19.50
N TRP A 102 23.33 -49.12 20.52
CA TRP A 102 23.90 -49.20 21.86
C TRP A 102 24.93 -50.34 21.87
N LEU A 103 26.20 -49.99 22.01
CA LEU A 103 27.23 -50.87 22.58
C LEU A 103 27.62 -50.26 23.92
#